data_AF-A0A967FN11-F1
#
_entry.id   AF-A0A967FN11-F1
#
_cell.length_a   1.000
_cell.length_b   1.000
_cell.length_c   1.000
_cell.angle_alpha   90.00
_cell.angle_beta   90.00
_cell.angle_gamma   90.00
#
_symmetry.space_group_name_H-M   'P 1'
#
loop_
_entity.id
_entity.type
_entity.pdbx_description
1 polymer ?
#
loop_
_entity_poly.entity_id
_entity_poly.type
_entity_poly.pdbx_seq_one_letter_code
_entity_poly.pdbx_strand_id
1 'polypeptide(L)'
;HPQTELLQEEYDVLERHITVIPPGMDEESFSPVRQAELKRIREEYQFQEHDVLVVGRMAANKGYDLLIRSLPTLTELVPEARLVMSVGSENSIQDSE
;
A
#
# COMPACT_ATOMS: atom_id res chain seq x y z
N HIS A 1 14.74 -9.28 -8.06
CA HIS A 1 14.65 -9.95 -9.37
C HIS A 1 13.24 -9.78 -9.92
N PRO A 2 13.09 -9.20 -11.12
CA PRO A 2 11.90 -9.35 -11.94
C PRO A 2 11.46 -10.82 -12.02
N GLN A 3 10.16 -11.07 -12.05
CA GLN A 3 9.60 -12.44 -12.07
C GLN A 3 10.07 -13.24 -13.29
N THR A 4 10.37 -12.57 -14.42
CA THR A 4 10.86 -13.19 -15.64
C THR A 4 12.29 -13.71 -15.54
N GLU A 5 13.15 -13.06 -14.75
CA GLU A 5 14.50 -13.56 -14.44
C GLU A 5 14.41 -14.82 -13.59
N LEU A 6 13.54 -14.81 -12.58
CA LEU A 6 13.34 -15.95 -11.69
C LEU A 6 12.85 -17.20 -12.43
N LEU A 7 11.98 -17.03 -13.44
CA LEU A 7 11.53 -18.15 -14.29
C LEU A 7 12.64 -18.73 -15.19
N GLN A 8 13.60 -17.91 -15.62
CA GLN A 8 14.73 -18.37 -16.42
C GLN A 8 15.78 -19.06 -15.54
N GLU A 9 16.15 -18.43 -14.44
CA GLU A 9 17.25 -18.87 -13.58
C GLU A 9 16.89 -20.10 -12.75
N GLU A 10 15.68 -20.13 -12.18
CA GLU A 10 15.28 -21.18 -11.23
C GLU A 10 14.45 -22.30 -11.88
N TYR A 11 13.86 -22.06 -13.05
CA TYR A 11 12.94 -22.99 -13.72
C TYR A 11 13.31 -23.33 -15.17
N ASP A 12 14.44 -22.83 -15.69
CA ASP A 12 14.94 -23.09 -17.06
C ASP A 12 13.90 -22.79 -18.17
N VAL A 13 13.03 -21.81 -17.93
CA VAL A 13 12.01 -21.41 -18.92
C VAL A 13 12.66 -20.47 -19.93
N LEU A 14 12.67 -20.88 -21.20
CA LEU A 14 13.18 -20.04 -22.29
C LEU A 14 12.34 -18.77 -22.44
N GLU A 15 12.99 -17.62 -22.56
CA GLU A 15 12.37 -16.29 -22.63
C GLU A 15 11.19 -16.22 -23.63
N ARG A 16 11.34 -16.84 -24.81
CA ARG A 16 10.29 -16.90 -25.85
C ARG A 16 8.99 -17.60 -25.42
N HIS A 17 9.00 -18.35 -24.32
CA HIS A 17 7.83 -19.00 -23.74
C HIS A 17 7.23 -18.19 -22.57
N ILE A 18 7.81 -17.03 -22.25
CA ILE A 18 7.33 -16.15 -21.20
C ILE A 18 6.55 -15.01 -21.87
N THR A 19 5.35 -14.74 -21.38
CA THR A 19 4.58 -13.56 -21.75
C THR A 19 4.09 -12.91 -20.47
N VAL A 20 4.51 -11.66 -20.25
CA VAL A 20 4.07 -10.89 -19.08
C VAL A 20 2.65 -10.39 -19.33
N ILE A 21 1.73 -10.78 -18.44
CA ILE A 21 0.40 -10.20 -18.36
C ILE A 21 0.38 -9.34 -17.10
N PRO A 22 0.40 -8.00 -17.20
CA PRO A 22 0.38 -7.14 -16.03
C PRO A 22 -0.96 -7.27 -15.29
N PRO A 23 -0.99 -7.14 -13.96
CA PRO A 23 -2.24 -7.09 -13.21
C PRO A 23 -3.05 -5.85 -13.61
N GLY A 24 -4.38 -5.98 -13.65
CA GLY A 24 -5.29 -4.86 -13.83
C GLY A 24 -5.63 -4.14 -12.52
N MET A 25 -6.21 -2.96 -12.65
CA MET A 25 -6.84 -2.20 -11.57
C MET A 25 -8.28 -1.89 -11.98
N ASP A 26 -9.22 -1.94 -11.03
CA ASP A 26 -10.57 -1.43 -11.25
C ASP A 26 -10.57 0.11 -11.19
N GLU A 27 -10.62 0.73 -12.37
CA GLU A 27 -10.62 2.19 -12.51
C GLU A 27 -11.92 2.84 -12.03
N GLU A 28 -13.03 2.10 -11.95
CA GLU A 28 -14.28 2.64 -11.39
C GLU A 28 -14.16 2.77 -9.87
N SER A 29 -13.57 1.77 -9.22
CA SER A 29 -13.34 1.75 -7.77
C SER A 29 -12.21 2.69 -7.32
N PHE A 30 -11.15 2.86 -8.13
CA PHE A 30 -9.96 3.65 -7.80
C PHE A 30 -9.80 4.87 -8.70
N SER A 31 -10.71 5.83 -8.55
CA SER A 31 -10.70 7.09 -9.29
C SER A 31 -10.57 8.31 -8.37
N PRO A 32 -10.03 9.44 -8.86
CA PRO A 32 -10.01 10.69 -8.09
C PRO A 32 -11.42 11.14 -7.71
N VAL A 33 -11.65 11.36 -6.41
CA VAL A 33 -12.92 11.88 -5.91
C VAL A 33 -13.01 13.40 -6.09
N ARG A 34 -14.24 13.92 -6.18
CA ARG A 34 -14.49 15.37 -6.22
C ARG A 34 -14.12 16.03 -4.89
N GLN A 35 -13.73 17.30 -4.92
CA GLN A 35 -13.27 18.02 -3.71
C GLN A 35 -14.30 18.04 -2.56
N ALA A 36 -15.59 18.20 -2.86
CA ALA A 36 -16.65 18.15 -1.84
C ALA A 36 -16.77 16.77 -1.17
N GLU A 37 -16.53 15.71 -1.94
CA GLU A 37 -16.55 14.31 -1.50
C GLU A 37 -15.30 14.00 -0.68
N LEU A 38 -14.14 14.49 -1.11
CA LEU A 38 -12.88 14.41 -0.36
C LEU A 38 -13.01 15.03 1.03
N LYS A 39 -13.59 16.24 1.14
CA LYS A 39 -13.80 16.91 2.43
C LYS A 39 -14.66 16.07 3.37
N ARG A 40 -15.77 15.53 2.86
CA ARG A 40 -16.66 14.65 3.63
C ARG A 40 -15.95 13.39 4.13
N ILE A 41 -15.18 12.72 3.26
CA ILE A 41 -14.41 11.52 3.61
C ILE A 41 -13.37 11.86 4.68
N ARG A 42 -12.66 12.99 4.54
CA ARG A 42 -11.68 13.43 5.55
C ARG A 42 -12.32 13.70 6.90
N GLU A 43 -13.50 14.32 6.93
CA GLU A 43 -14.25 14.55 8.16
C GLU A 43 -14.72 13.24 8.80
N GLU A 44 -15.27 12.32 8.00
CA GLU A 44 -15.77 11.02 8.45
C GLU A 44 -14.69 10.16 9.12
N TYR A 45 -13.52 10.09 8.50
CA TYR A 45 -12.40 9.29 8.99
C TYR A 45 -11.35 10.11 9.77
N GLN A 46 -11.66 11.38 10.06
CA GLN A 46 -10.80 12.32 10.79
C GLN A 46 -9.40 12.52 10.19
N PHE A 47 -9.26 12.38 8.86
CA PHE A 47 -8.01 12.64 8.16
C PHE A 47 -7.67 14.13 8.14
N GLN A 48 -6.41 14.43 8.43
CA GLN A 48 -5.82 15.75 8.31
C GLN A 48 -5.09 15.91 6.96
N GLU A 49 -4.65 17.12 6.68
CA GLU A 49 -3.99 17.47 5.41
C GLU A 49 -2.71 16.66 5.16
N HIS A 50 -1.90 16.46 6.20
CA HIS A 50 -0.58 15.84 6.14
C HIS A 50 -0.57 14.40 6.66
N ASP A 51 -1.73 13.77 6.76
CA ASP A 51 -1.80 12.36 7.12
C ASP A 51 -1.27 11.48 5.98
N VAL A 52 -0.42 10.52 6.34
CA VAL A 52 0.10 9.49 5.45
C VAL A 52 -0.68 8.21 5.71
N LEU A 53 -1.48 7.76 4.74
CA LEU A 53 -2.22 6.49 4.81
C LEU A 53 -1.37 5.35 4.24
N VAL A 54 -1.27 4.25 4.98
CA VAL A 54 -0.79 2.97 4.47
C VAL A 54 -1.85 1.89 4.62
N VAL A 55 -2.10 1.14 3.55
CA VAL A 55 -3.08 0.06 3.49
C VAL A 55 -2.41 -1.23 3.02
N GLY A 56 -2.63 -2.34 3.71
CA GLY A 56 -2.17 -3.64 3.25
C GLY A 56 -1.98 -4.66 4.37
N ARG A 57 -1.52 -5.86 4.03
CA ARG A 57 -1.17 -6.88 5.04
C ARG A 57 0.08 -6.48 5.79
N MET A 58 0.13 -6.72 7.10
CA MET A 58 1.32 -6.53 7.92
C MET A 58 2.30 -7.67 7.69
N ALA A 59 3.27 -7.45 6.79
CA ALA A 59 4.31 -8.42 6.47
C ALA A 59 5.67 -7.72 6.38
N ALA A 60 6.73 -8.43 6.77
CA ALA A 60 8.08 -7.88 6.86
C ALA A 60 8.59 -7.33 5.51
N ASN A 61 8.18 -7.92 4.40
CA ASN A 61 8.57 -7.50 3.06
C ASN A 61 7.77 -6.30 2.50
N LYS A 62 6.86 -5.72 3.29
CA LYS A 62 6.04 -4.57 2.88
C LYS A 62 6.60 -3.22 3.35
N GLY A 63 7.71 -3.22 4.09
CA GLY A 63 8.47 -2.00 4.39
C GLY A 63 7.83 -1.08 5.45
N TYR A 64 6.93 -1.60 6.29
CA TYR A 64 6.38 -0.82 7.41
C TYR A 64 7.47 -0.38 8.40
N ASP A 65 8.54 -1.15 8.54
CA ASP A 65 9.70 -0.79 9.36
C ASP A 65 10.41 0.45 8.81
N LEU A 66 10.58 0.54 7.49
CA LEU A 66 11.13 1.72 6.82
C LEU A 66 10.21 2.94 7.01
N LEU A 67 8.90 2.73 6.87
CA LEU A 67 7.90 3.79 7.06
C LEU A 67 7.96 4.35 8.49
N ILE A 68 7.98 3.49 9.51
CA ILE A 68 8.08 3.89 10.91
C ILE A 68 9.42 4.60 11.18
N ARG A 69 10.54 4.10 10.64
CA ARG A 69 11.85 4.75 10.78
C ARG A 69 11.91 6.13 10.13
N SER A 70 11.06 6.42 9.15
CA SER A 70 10.99 7.73 8.49
C SER A 70 10.19 8.78 9.28
N LEU A 71 9.40 8.36 10.29
CA LEU A 71 8.52 9.27 11.03
C LEU A 71 9.24 10.41 11.73
N PRO A 72 10.43 10.23 12.37
CA PRO A 72 11.13 11.35 12.98
C PRO A 72 11.41 12.48 11.99
N THR A 73 11.94 12.15 10.82
CA THR A 73 12.20 13.11 9.74
C THR A 73 10.91 13.79 9.25
N LEU A 74 9.82 13.02 9.11
CA LEU A 74 8.51 13.58 8.74
C LEU A 74 8.04 14.60 9.78
N THR A 75 8.09 14.25 11.07
CA THR A 75 7.62 15.11 12.16
C THR A 75 8.53 16.32 12.42
N GLU A 76 9.81 16.26 12.04
CA GLU A 76 10.70 17.44 12.06
C GLU A 76 10.29 18.47 11.00
N LEU A 77 9.83 18.01 9.83
CA LEU A 77 9.43 18.86 8.71
C LEU A 77 7.98 19.33 8.81
N VAL A 78 7.09 18.45 9.28
CA VAL A 78 5.65 18.65 9.39
C VAL A 78 5.19 18.10 10.75
N PRO A 79 5.27 18.91 11.83
CA PRO A 79 5.02 18.44 13.20
C PRO A 79 3.65 17.80 13.45
N GLU A 80 2.65 18.16 12.66
CA GLU A 80 1.29 17.66 12.74
C GLU A 80 1.02 16.42 11.88
N ALA A 81 1.99 15.99 11.07
CA ALA A 81 1.81 14.82 10.21
C ALA A 81 1.61 13.55 11.04
N ARG A 82 0.67 12.70 10.59
CA ARG A 82 0.36 11.43 11.26
C ARG A 82 0.47 10.29 10.28
N LEU A 83 0.94 9.15 10.78
CA LEU A 83 0.84 7.89 10.06
C LEU A 83 -0.45 7.18 10.43
N VAL A 84 -1.32 6.97 9.44
CA VAL A 84 -2.57 6.21 9.57
C VAL A 84 -2.38 4.84 8.91
N MET A 85 -2.52 3.78 9.70
CA MET A 85 -2.27 2.41 9.24
C MET A 85 -3.56 1.61 9.22
N SER A 86 -4.03 1.21 8.04
CA SER A 86 -5.07 0.19 7.87
C SER A 86 -4.39 -1.11 7.47
N VAL A 87 -3.90 -1.83 8.48
CA VAL A 87 -3.12 -3.06 8.27
C VAL A 87 -3.80 -4.28 8.86
N GLY A 88 -3.92 -5.34 8.05
CA GLY A 88 -4.44 -6.63 8.50
C GLY A 88 -3.31 -7.58 8.90
N SER A 89 -3.49 -8.34 9.98
CA SER A 89 -2.62 -9.46 10.36
C SER A 89 -3.34 -10.78 10.10
N GLU A 90 -2.64 -11.81 9.64
CA GLU A 90 -3.20 -13.18 9.65
C GLU A 90 -3.50 -13.57 11.10
N ASN A 91 -4.75 -13.96 11.38
CA ASN A 91 -5.37 -14.20 12.70
C ASN A 91 -5.95 -12.96 13.40
N SER A 92 -6.51 -12.01 12.64
CA SER A 92 -7.35 -10.98 13.26
C SER A 92 -8.70 -11.60 13.68
N ILE A 93 -9.32 -11.08 14.73
CA ILE A 93 -10.65 -11.54 15.20
C ILE A 93 -11.71 -11.38 14.09
N GLN A 94 -11.47 -10.45 13.15
CA GLN A 94 -12.29 -10.22 11.95
C GLN A 94 -12.17 -11.31 10.88
N ASP A 95 -11.13 -12.13 10.89
CA ASP A 95 -10.97 -13.25 9.94
C ASP A 95 -11.82 -14.48 10.34
N SER A 96 -12.51 -14.43 11.49
CA SER A 96 -13.32 -15.52 12.05
C SER A 96 -14.83 -15.29 11.96
N GLU A 97 -15.28 -14.23 11.29
CA GLU A 97 -16.70 -13.93 11.00
C GLU A 97 -17.13 -14.31 9.58
#